data_AF-A0A4U7CP12-F1
#
_entry.id   AF-A0A4U7CP12-F1
#
_cell.length_a   1.000
_cell.length_b   1.000
_cell.length_c   1.000
_cell.angle_alpha   90.00
_cell.angle_beta   90.00
_cell.angle_gamma   90.00
#
_symmetry.space_group_name_H-M   'P 1'
#
loop_
_entity.id
_entity.type
_entity.pdbx_description
1 polymer ?
#
loop_
_entity_poly.entity_id
_entity_poly.type
_entity_poly.pdbx_seq_one_letter_code
_entity_poly.pdbx_strand_id
1 'polypeptide(L)'
;MRSPSRTEAAQQRRPKHHRTRPSTRPPTTNPDTTLATIAHLRRALTASTASDAAGVTAALFRATRTVDETRHPDIAAAVRIARSVDPVSRTIRQYIRELLRRLVAVVTCWEPSK
;
A
#
# COMPACT_ATOMS: atom_id res chain seq x y z
N MET A 1 50.64 -49.15 -20.46
CA MET A 1 49.20 -48.84 -20.36
C MET A 1 48.96 -47.87 -19.22
N ARG A 2 48.06 -46.90 -19.44
CA ARG A 2 47.56 -45.82 -18.55
C ARG A 2 48.44 -44.58 -18.33
N SER A 3 48.18 -43.62 -19.22
CA SER A 3 48.25 -42.18 -19.02
C SER A 3 47.29 -41.67 -17.92
N PRO A 4 47.48 -40.41 -17.47
CA PRO A 4 47.27 -39.91 -16.11
C PRO A 4 45.98 -39.07 -15.98
N SER A 5 45.78 -38.39 -14.84
CA SER A 5 45.02 -37.11 -14.63
C SER A 5 44.23 -37.17 -13.32
N ARG A 6 43.93 -36.11 -12.56
CA ARG A 6 44.20 -34.66 -12.58
C ARG A 6 43.30 -34.03 -11.49
N THR A 7 43.87 -33.14 -10.70
CA THR A 7 43.29 -31.90 -10.13
C THR A 7 41.89 -31.92 -9.48
N GLU A 8 41.89 -31.77 -8.16
CA GLU A 8 41.31 -30.62 -7.43
C GLU A 8 40.22 -29.80 -8.18
N ALA A 9 39.00 -29.74 -7.62
CA ALA A 9 38.22 -28.49 -7.53
C ALA A 9 36.83 -28.75 -6.96
N ALA A 10 36.59 -28.13 -5.81
CA ALA A 10 35.36 -27.44 -5.42
C ALA A 10 34.07 -27.85 -6.15
N GLN A 11 33.19 -28.58 -5.46
CA GLN A 11 31.76 -28.44 -5.69
C GLN A 11 31.09 -27.98 -4.40
N GLN A 12 31.18 -26.66 -4.21
CA GLN A 12 30.22 -25.86 -3.47
C GLN A 12 28.81 -26.38 -3.75
N ARG A 13 28.13 -26.85 -2.71
CA ARG A 13 26.70 -27.14 -2.74
C ARG A 13 25.95 -25.83 -2.95
N ARG A 14 25.63 -25.53 -4.21
CA ARG A 14 24.72 -24.44 -4.57
C ARG A 14 23.32 -24.75 -4.02
N PRO A 15 22.65 -23.81 -3.33
CA PRO A 15 21.21 -23.93 -3.13
C PRO A 15 20.54 -23.94 -4.51
N LYS A 16 19.67 -24.92 -4.75
CA LYS A 16 18.79 -24.93 -5.92
C LYS A 16 17.91 -23.68 -5.83
N HIS A 17 18.27 -22.65 -6.59
CA HIS A 17 17.39 -21.53 -6.86
C HIS A 17 16.20 -22.08 -7.65
N HIS A 18 15.14 -22.47 -6.93
CA HIS A 18 13.82 -22.53 -7.53
C HIS A 18 13.52 -21.13 -8.04
N ARG A 19 13.64 -20.97 -9.35
CA ARG A 19 13.26 -19.77 -10.08
C ARG A 19 11.74 -19.67 -9.89
N THR A 20 11.31 -18.91 -8.89
CA THR A 20 9.91 -18.54 -8.73
C THR A 20 9.57 -17.71 -9.96
N ARG A 21 9.01 -18.37 -10.98
CA ARG A 21 8.44 -17.70 -12.14
C ARG A 21 7.43 -16.70 -11.58
N PRO A 22 7.59 -15.39 -11.82
CA PRO A 22 6.58 -14.43 -11.40
C PRO A 22 5.29 -14.83 -12.11
N SER A 23 4.29 -15.20 -11.32
CA SER A 23 2.95 -15.46 -11.85
C SER A 23 2.45 -14.14 -12.40
N THR A 24 2.51 -13.98 -13.72
CA THR A 24 1.83 -12.93 -14.47
C THR A 24 0.33 -13.23 -14.48
N ARG A 25 -0.28 -13.31 -13.30
CA ARG A 25 -1.72 -13.10 -13.19
C ARG A 25 -1.90 -11.58 -13.26
N PRO A 26 -2.64 -11.05 -14.26
CA PRO A 26 -2.97 -9.63 -14.24
C PRO A 26 -3.61 -9.36 -12.89
N PRO A 27 -3.16 -8.33 -12.18
CA PRO A 27 -3.57 -8.16 -10.81
C PRO A 27 -5.07 -7.77 -10.95
N THR A 28 -5.98 -8.66 -10.55
CA THR A 28 -7.41 -8.37 -10.51
C THR A 28 -7.58 -7.40 -9.36
N THR A 29 -8.04 -6.17 -9.61
CA THR A 29 -8.31 -5.21 -8.53
C THR A 29 -9.25 -5.92 -7.60
N ASN A 30 -8.83 -6.19 -6.37
CA ASN A 30 -9.73 -6.86 -5.45
C ASN A 30 -10.72 -5.78 -5.02
N PRO A 31 -11.99 -5.81 -5.46
CA PRO A 31 -12.96 -4.78 -5.10
C PRO A 31 -13.04 -4.61 -3.59
N ASP A 32 -12.80 -5.68 -2.83
CA ASP A 32 -12.73 -5.68 -1.37
C ASP A 32 -11.63 -4.75 -0.82
N THR A 33 -10.45 -4.68 -1.47
CA THR A 33 -9.36 -3.79 -1.01
C THR A 33 -9.67 -2.33 -1.30
N THR A 34 -10.34 -2.05 -2.40
CA THR A 34 -10.80 -0.70 -2.77
C THR A 34 -11.87 -0.23 -1.78
N LEU A 35 -12.89 -1.06 -1.54
CA LEU A 35 -13.97 -0.77 -0.60
C LEU A 35 -13.46 -0.59 0.84
N ALA A 36 -12.52 -1.44 1.28
CA ALA A 36 -11.89 -1.30 2.59
C ALA A 36 -11.10 0.02 2.71
N THR A 37 -10.37 0.40 1.67
CA THR A 37 -9.63 1.67 1.62
C THR A 37 -10.59 2.86 1.69
N ILE A 38 -11.68 2.87 0.92
CA ILE A 38 -12.72 3.90 0.98
C ILE A 38 -13.29 4.00 2.40
N ALA A 39 -13.60 2.86 3.03
CA ALA A 39 -14.15 2.82 4.38
C ALA A 39 -13.18 3.45 5.41
N HIS A 40 -11.88 3.15 5.31
CA HIS A 40 -10.87 3.74 6.20
C HIS A 40 -10.68 5.23 5.96
N LEU A 41 -10.69 5.70 4.71
CA LEU A 41 -10.62 7.12 4.39
C LEU A 41 -11.85 7.90 4.89
N ARG A 42 -13.05 7.33 4.75
CA ARG A 42 -14.29 7.90 5.31
C ARG A 42 -14.26 7.97 6.85
N ARG A 43 -13.71 6.95 7.51
CA ARG A 43 -13.49 6.98 8.97
C ARG A 43 -12.49 8.07 9.37
N ALA A 44 -11.39 8.23 8.63
CA ALA A 44 -10.44 9.31 8.87
C ALA A 44 -11.10 10.69 8.70
N LEU A 45 -11.97 10.86 7.71
CA LEU A 45 -12.70 12.11 7.50
C LEU A 45 -13.64 12.41 8.67
N THR A 46 -14.36 11.38 9.15
CA THR A 46 -15.28 11.48 10.29
C THR A 46 -14.54 11.84 11.58
N ALA A 47 -13.42 11.18 11.86
CA ALA A 47 -12.57 11.50 13.01
C ALA A 47 -12.00 12.93 12.90
N SER A 48 -11.57 13.34 11.70
CA SER A 48 -11.10 14.70 11.47
C SER A 48 -12.19 15.75 11.70
N THR A 49 -13.44 15.48 11.31
CA THR A 49 -14.58 16.37 11.61
C THR A 49 -14.86 16.47 13.10
N ALA A 50 -14.72 15.37 13.83
CA ALA A 50 -14.86 15.32 15.30
C ALA A 50 -13.65 15.88 16.06
N SER A 51 -12.60 16.33 15.36
CA SER A 51 -11.31 16.73 15.96
C SER A 51 -10.64 15.62 16.77
N ASP A 52 -10.91 14.36 16.43
CA ASP A 52 -10.28 13.18 17.02
C ASP A 52 -8.97 12.83 16.28
N ALA A 53 -7.85 13.32 16.82
CA ALA A 53 -6.51 13.10 16.28
C ALA A 53 -6.10 11.62 16.29
N ALA A 54 -6.46 10.87 17.33
CA ALA A 54 -6.13 9.46 17.46
C ALA A 54 -6.89 8.62 16.43
N GLY A 55 -8.18 8.91 16.24
CA GLY A 55 -9.03 8.29 15.22
C GLY A 55 -8.54 8.56 13.80
N VAL A 56 -8.10 9.80 13.49
CA VAL A 56 -7.49 10.13 12.18
C VAL A 56 -6.24 9.27 11.94
N THR A 57 -5.34 9.23 12.92
CA THR A 57 -4.07 8.49 12.81
C THR A 57 -4.31 7.00 12.62
N ALA A 58 -5.20 6.42 13.42
CA ALA A 58 -5.55 5.00 13.34
C ALA A 58 -6.21 4.66 12.00
N ALA A 59 -7.15 5.49 11.53
CA ALA A 59 -7.84 5.26 10.26
C ALA A 59 -6.89 5.37 9.06
N LEU A 60 -6.01 6.38 9.03
CA LEU A 60 -5.00 6.52 7.99
C LEU A 60 -3.98 5.37 8.01
N PHE A 61 -3.60 4.88 9.19
CA PHE A 61 -2.73 3.70 9.34
C PHE A 61 -3.36 2.46 8.70
N ARG A 62 -4.66 2.24 8.94
CA ARG A 62 -5.42 1.15 8.32
C ARG A 62 -5.53 1.33 6.80
N ALA A 63 -5.82 2.54 6.33
CA ALA A 63 -5.85 2.85 4.90
C ALA A 63 -4.51 2.54 4.20
N THR A 64 -3.38 2.87 4.84
CA THR A 64 -2.04 2.55 4.28
C THR A 64 -1.87 1.04 4.07
N ARG A 65 -2.40 0.20 4.97
CA ARG A 65 -2.29 -1.27 4.88
C ARG A 65 -3.22 -1.89 3.84
N THR A 66 -4.29 -1.20 3.45
CA THR A 66 -5.29 -1.73 2.50
C THR A 66 -5.08 -1.25 1.07
N VAL A 67 -4.37 -0.13 0.89
CA VAL A 67 -4.01 0.37 -0.44
C VAL A 67 -3.04 -0.61 -1.10
N ASP A 68 -3.39 -1.07 -2.30
CA ASP A 68 -2.47 -1.77 -3.18
C ASP A 68 -1.45 -0.77 -3.76
N GLU A 69 -0.33 -0.58 -3.06
CA GLU A 69 0.72 0.37 -3.44
C GLU A 69 1.34 0.07 -4.81
N THR A 70 1.30 -1.19 -5.27
CA THR A 70 1.82 -1.57 -6.58
C THR A 70 1.00 -0.98 -7.73
N ARG A 71 -0.28 -0.68 -7.48
CA ARG A 71 -1.19 -0.11 -8.48
C ARG A 71 -1.54 1.34 -8.23
N HIS A 72 -1.49 1.77 -6.98
CA HIS A 72 -1.92 3.08 -6.54
C HIS A 72 -0.83 3.77 -5.71
N PRO A 73 0.39 3.96 -6.26
CA PRO A 73 1.51 4.53 -5.54
C PRO A 73 1.21 5.97 -5.08
N ASP A 74 0.50 6.75 -5.89
CA ASP A 74 0.15 8.14 -5.55
C ASP A 74 -0.82 8.23 -4.36
N ILE A 75 -1.76 7.27 -4.24
CA ILE A 75 -2.67 7.20 -3.09
C ILE A 75 -1.92 6.76 -1.85
N ALA A 76 -1.07 5.73 -1.96
CA ALA A 76 -0.24 5.29 -0.85
C ALA A 76 0.64 6.45 -0.34
N ALA A 77 1.25 7.21 -1.25
CA ALA A 77 2.04 8.40 -0.92
C ALA A 77 1.19 9.49 -0.24
N ALA A 78 0.02 9.82 -0.79
CA ALA A 78 -0.87 10.82 -0.21
C ALA A 78 -1.34 10.44 1.21
N VAL A 79 -1.68 9.16 1.45
CA VAL A 79 -2.05 8.67 2.78
C VAL A 79 -0.86 8.72 3.74
N ARG A 80 0.36 8.39 3.28
CA ARG A 80 1.59 8.52 4.08
C ARG A 80 1.86 9.99 4.46
N ILE A 81 1.71 10.92 3.52
CA ILE A 81 1.84 12.37 3.79
C ILE A 81 0.82 12.79 4.83
N ALA A 82 -0.45 12.40 4.67
CA ALA A 82 -1.52 12.71 5.62
C ALA A 82 -1.24 12.18 7.05
N ARG A 83 -0.51 11.08 7.19
CA ARG A 83 -0.07 10.52 8.48
C ARG A 83 1.11 11.25 9.10
N SER A 84 1.99 11.82 8.26
CA SER A 84 3.20 12.49 8.71
C SER A 84 2.96 13.90 9.28
N VAL A 85 1.75 14.43 9.06
CA VAL A 85 1.37 15.77 9.51
C VAL A 85 0.58 15.70 10.82
N ASP A 86 0.82 16.65 11.72
CA ASP A 86 0.15 16.71 13.03
C ASP A 86 -1.32 17.16 12.89
N PRO A 87 -2.30 16.29 13.19
CA PRO A 87 -3.73 16.63 13.11
C PRO A 87 -4.20 17.60 14.22
N VAL A 88 -3.34 18.00 15.18
CA VAL A 88 -3.70 18.96 16.24
C VAL A 88 -3.72 20.41 15.73
N SER A 89 -3.00 20.73 14.65
CA SER A 89 -3.08 22.05 14.02
C SER A 89 -4.38 22.25 13.23
N ARG A 90 -5.07 23.37 13.44
CA ARG A 90 -6.33 23.70 12.75
C ARG A 90 -6.16 23.78 11.23
N THR A 91 -5.07 24.41 10.78
CA THR A 91 -4.75 24.55 9.35
C THR A 91 -4.45 23.18 8.73
N ILE A 92 -3.68 22.34 9.44
CA ILE A 92 -3.38 20.98 8.98
C ILE A 92 -4.65 20.12 8.94
N ARG A 93 -5.59 20.27 9.89
CA ARG A 93 -6.89 19.57 9.81
C ARG A 93 -7.67 19.94 8.57
N GLN A 94 -7.72 21.22 8.19
CA GLN A 94 -8.41 21.64 6.96
C GLN A 94 -7.77 20.99 5.74
N TYR A 95 -6.44 21.01 5.66
CA TYR A 95 -5.69 20.33 4.60
C TYR A 95 -5.97 18.82 4.55
N ILE A 96 -5.91 18.12 5.71
CA ILE A 96 -6.22 16.69 5.81
C ILE A 96 -7.65 16.41 5.33
N ARG A 97 -8.63 17.24 5.68
CA ARG A 97 -10.03 17.07 5.25
C ARG A 97 -10.17 17.18 3.74
N GLU A 98 -9.55 18.18 3.12
CA GLU A 98 -9.59 18.33 1.67
C GLU A 98 -8.90 17.17 0.95
N LEU A 99 -7.73 16.77 1.44
CA LEU A 99 -7.00 15.62 0.93
C LEU A 99 -7.84 14.33 1.02
N LEU A 100 -8.44 14.06 2.18
CA LEU A 100 -9.30 12.90 2.39
C LEU A 100 -10.51 12.90 1.46
N ARG A 101 -11.17 14.05 1.24
CA ARG A 101 -12.28 14.15 0.28
C ARG A 101 -11.86 13.82 -1.14
N ARG A 102 -10.71 14.34 -1.57
CA ARG A 102 -10.14 14.04 -2.90
C ARG A 102 -9.82 12.55 -3.03
N LEU A 103 -9.19 11.96 -2.01
CA LEU A 103 -8.89 10.53 -2.00
C LEU A 103 -10.15 9.67 -2.05
N VAL A 104 -11.19 10.00 -1.28
CA VAL A 104 -12.48 9.29 -1.36
C VAL A 104 -13.07 9.39 -2.76
N ALA A 105 -13.08 10.58 -3.38
CA ALA A 105 -13.61 10.76 -4.73
C ALA A 105 -12.83 9.94 -5.77
N VAL A 106 -11.49 10.02 -5.77
CA VAL A 106 -10.62 9.27 -6.69
C VAL A 106 -10.85 7.77 -6.56
N VAL A 107 -10.85 7.23 -5.34
CA VAL A 107 -11.03 5.79 -5.11
C VAL A 107 -12.48 5.35 -5.44
N THR A 108 -13.48 6.21 -5.23
CA THR A 108 -14.88 5.90 -5.60
C THR A 108 -15.06 5.85 -7.12
N CYS A 109 -14.41 6.74 -7.88
CA CYS A 109 -14.43 6.72 -9.35
C CYS A 109 -13.75 5.49 -9.97
N TRP A 110 -13.09 4.65 -9.17
CA TRP A 110 -12.50 3.38 -9.63
C TRP A 110 -13.46 2.21 -9.57
N GLU A 111 -14.64 2.39 -8.95
CA GLU A 111 -15.73 1.43 -9.07
C GLU A 111 -16.33 1.60 -10.49
N PRO A 112 -16.33 0.56 -11.34
CA PRO A 112 -17.06 0.64 -12.60
C PRO A 112 -18.53 0.84 -12.25
N SER A 113 -19.11 1.96 -12.70
CA SER A 113 -20.56 2.15 -12.66
C SER A 113 -21.21 0.90 -13.26
N LYS A 114 -21.98 0.17 -12.44
CA LYS A 114 -22.81 -0.94 -12.90
C LYS A 114 -23.77 -0.49 -13.99
#